data_AF-A0A9X2VXU7-F1
#
_entry.id   AF-A0A9X2VXU7-F1
#
_cell.length_a   1.000
_cell.length_b   1.000
_cell.length_c   1.000
_cell.angle_alpha   90.00
_cell.angle_beta   90.00
_cell.angle_gamma   90.00
#
_symmetry.space_group_name_H-M   'P 1'
#
loop_
_entity.id
_entity.type
_entity.pdbx_description
1 polymer ?
#
loop_
_entity_poly.entity_id
_entity_poly.type
_entity_poly.pdbx_seq_one_letter_code
_entity_poly.pdbx_strand_id
1 'polypeptide(L)'
;MARSAHEANDGKPREYALDVLIARKKPGVSIRQIERDAGLPPGSLAHHLKTAKRGAIPRLATMQRFAAAIGADFTEVTKAFAADSFVAPDSSSVLTKDEREVLDLYRQLSEAHKGLVRAQLQAAVDYVAKVSPARTGTKRS
;
A
#
# COMPACT_ATOMS: atom_id res chain seq x y z
N MET A 1 -29.30 17.41 -5.72
CA MET A 1 -27.98 18.06 -5.74
C MET A 1 -27.58 18.45 -4.33
N ALA A 2 -26.57 17.81 -3.75
CA ALA A 2 -25.95 18.20 -2.49
C ALA A 2 -24.50 17.71 -2.49
N ARG A 3 -23.62 18.55 -1.94
CA ARG A 3 -22.20 18.70 -2.24
C ARG A 3 -21.32 17.64 -1.58
N SER A 4 -20.25 17.32 -2.29
CA SER A 4 -19.07 16.58 -1.84
C SER A 4 -18.55 17.08 -0.49
N ALA A 5 -18.42 16.18 0.49
CA ALA A 5 -17.57 16.40 1.65
C ALA A 5 -16.13 16.08 1.23
N HIS A 6 -15.49 17.07 0.61
CA HIS A 6 -14.04 17.15 0.52
C HIS A 6 -13.59 17.54 1.94
N GLU A 7 -13.25 16.56 2.77
CA GLU A 7 -12.58 16.86 4.04
C GLU A 7 -11.28 17.60 3.72
N ALA A 8 -11.21 18.82 4.24
CA ALA A 8 -10.08 19.72 4.13
C ALA A 8 -8.89 19.08 4.83
N ASN A 9 -7.97 18.55 4.02
CA ASN A 9 -6.67 18.11 4.48
C ASN A 9 -5.85 19.36 4.79
N ASP A 10 -5.63 19.59 6.08
CA ASP A 10 -4.80 20.64 6.66
C ASP A 10 -3.50 20.78 5.83
N GLY A 11 -3.23 21.97 5.29
CA GLY A 11 -2.32 22.22 4.14
C GLY A 11 -0.83 21.88 4.30
N LYS A 12 -0.45 20.95 5.16
CA LYS A 12 0.88 20.35 5.22
C LYS A 12 1.01 19.29 4.11
N PRO A 13 2.01 19.39 3.22
CA PRO A 13 2.30 18.33 2.26
C PRO A 13 2.46 17.01 3.02
N ARG A 14 1.72 15.97 2.62
CA ARG A 14 1.96 14.61 3.15
C ARG A 14 3.42 14.25 2.88
N GLU A 15 4.14 13.94 3.95
CA GLU A 15 5.53 13.52 3.84
C GLU A 15 5.56 12.05 3.38
N TYR A 16 6.07 11.82 2.17
CA TYR A 16 6.16 10.47 1.61
C TYR A 16 7.32 9.71 2.26
N ALA A 17 7.10 8.45 2.64
CA ALA A 17 8.08 7.59 3.27
C ALA A 17 9.35 7.43 2.42
N LEU A 18 9.21 7.42 1.09
CA LEU A 18 10.37 7.40 0.20
C LEU A 18 11.17 8.71 0.25
N ASP A 19 10.51 9.86 0.42
CA ASP A 19 11.20 11.15 0.55
C ASP A 19 11.97 11.23 1.86
N VAL A 20 11.38 10.73 2.96
CA VAL A 20 12.05 10.57 4.25
C VAL A 20 13.27 9.65 4.13
N LEU A 21 13.11 8.52 3.43
CA LEU A 21 14.22 7.57 3.23
C LEU A 21 15.37 8.20 2.44
N ILE A 22 15.06 8.93 1.36
CA ILE A 22 16.06 9.64 0.56
C ILE A 22 16.77 10.70 1.40
N ALA A 23 16.01 11.53 2.12
CA ALA A 23 16.58 12.57 2.98
C ALA A 23 17.50 11.99 4.07
N ARG A 24 17.15 10.82 4.63
CA ARG A 24 17.98 10.10 5.60
C ARG A 24 19.27 9.55 5.00
N LYS A 25 19.21 8.96 3.80
CA LYS A 25 20.34 8.27 3.17
C LYS A 25 21.27 9.23 2.41
N LYS A 26 20.73 10.33 1.90
CA LYS A 26 21.41 11.34 1.08
C LYS A 26 21.02 12.75 1.53
N PRO A 27 21.37 13.15 2.77
CA PRO A 27 20.95 14.43 3.34
C PRO A 27 21.48 15.62 2.54
N GLY A 28 20.59 16.55 2.18
CA GLY A 28 20.94 17.76 1.42
C GLY A 28 21.29 17.52 -0.05
N VAL A 29 21.26 16.29 -0.54
CA VAL A 29 21.60 15.96 -1.93
C VAL A 29 20.34 15.97 -2.80
N SER A 30 20.35 16.75 -3.87
CA SER A 30 19.23 16.76 -4.82
C SER A 30 19.13 15.45 -5.60
N ILE A 31 17.91 15.06 -6.00
CA ILE A 31 17.69 13.84 -6.81
C ILE A 31 18.50 13.86 -8.11
N ARG A 32 18.64 15.02 -8.75
CA ARG A 32 19.45 15.17 -9.96
C ARG A 32 20.93 14.86 -9.71
N GLN A 33 21.45 15.25 -8.54
CA GLN A 33 22.81 14.92 -8.14
C GLN A 33 22.94 13.43 -7.83
N ILE A 34 21.96 12.83 -7.14
CA ILE A 34 21.93 11.37 -6.88
C ILE A 34 21.94 10.59 -8.20
N GLU A 35 21.13 10.98 -9.18
CA GLU A 35 21.12 10.36 -10.51
C GLU A 35 22.48 10.46 -11.20
N ARG A 36 23.12 11.65 -11.13
CA ARG A 36 24.45 11.87 -11.72
C ARG A 36 25.52 11.01 -11.05
N ASP A 37 25.54 10.97 -9.72
CA ASP A 37 26.53 10.21 -8.95
C ASP A 37 26.38 8.70 -9.17
N ALA A 38 25.15 8.24 -9.43
CA ALA A 38 24.85 6.84 -9.75
C ALA A 38 25.00 6.50 -11.25
N GLY A 39 25.45 7.44 -12.09
CA GLY A 39 25.57 7.23 -13.54
C GLY A 39 24.24 6.98 -14.25
N LEU A 40 23.12 7.45 -13.68
CA LEU A 40 21.78 7.26 -14.22
C LEU A 40 21.39 8.40 -15.18
N PRO A 41 20.61 8.11 -16.24
CA PRO A 41 20.02 9.14 -17.08
C PRO A 41 19.12 10.09 -16.27
N PRO A 42 19.06 11.39 -16.63
CA PRO A 42 18.20 12.36 -15.95
C PRO A 42 16.74 11.91 -15.91
N GLY A 43 16.14 11.97 -14.72
CA GLY A 43 14.74 11.60 -14.50
C GLY A 43 14.50 10.11 -14.22
N SER A 44 15.55 9.28 -14.20
CA SER A 44 15.44 7.84 -13.88
C SER A 44 14.79 7.58 -12.51
N LEU A 45 15.05 8.45 -11.54
CA LEU A 45 14.46 8.42 -10.19
C LEU A 45 13.40 9.51 -10.07
N ALA A 46 13.70 10.74 -10.52
CA ALA A 46 12.82 11.88 -10.33
C ALA A 46 11.43 11.70 -10.96
N HIS A 47 11.31 10.91 -12.03
CA HIS A 47 10.01 10.57 -12.62
C HIS A 47 9.07 9.89 -11.61
N HIS A 48 9.59 8.99 -10.78
CA HIS A 48 8.82 8.21 -9.82
C HIS A 48 8.49 8.99 -8.54
N LEU A 49 9.16 10.13 -8.31
CA LEU A 49 8.93 10.99 -7.15
C LEU A 49 7.84 12.05 -7.40
N LYS A 50 7.37 12.21 -8.64
CA LYS A 50 6.28 13.12 -8.99
C LYS A 50 4.99 12.71 -8.30
N THR A 51 4.22 13.67 -7.78
CA THR A 51 2.94 13.43 -7.10
C THR A 51 1.98 12.54 -7.90
N ALA A 52 1.91 12.72 -9.22
CA ALA A 52 1.08 11.90 -10.11
C ALA A 52 1.51 10.43 -10.25
N LYS A 53 2.70 10.07 -9.75
CA LYS A 53 3.25 8.70 -9.74
C LYS A 53 3.36 8.12 -8.33
N ARG A 54 3.12 8.92 -7.28
CA ARG A 54 2.96 8.45 -5.90
C ARG A 54 1.69 7.60 -5.81
N GLY A 55 1.66 6.60 -4.95
CA GLY A 55 0.58 5.60 -4.92
C GLY A 55 0.85 4.37 -5.79
N ALA A 56 1.73 4.44 -6.79
CA ALA A 56 2.05 3.29 -7.63
C ALA A 56 3.28 2.54 -7.10
N ILE A 57 3.18 1.21 -6.97
CA ILE A 57 4.33 0.35 -6.74
C ILE A 57 5.10 0.21 -8.07
N PRO A 58 6.34 0.71 -8.18
CA PRO A 58 7.11 0.61 -9.41
C PRO A 58 7.63 -0.83 -9.62
N ARG A 59 8.16 -1.11 -10.82
CA ARG A 59 8.76 -2.41 -11.13
C ARG A 59 9.99 -2.68 -10.24
N LEU A 60 10.28 -3.96 -10.02
CA LEU A 60 11.43 -4.43 -9.23
C LEU A 60 12.75 -3.76 -9.65
N ALA A 61 13.04 -3.70 -10.94
CA ALA A 61 14.25 -3.06 -11.48
C ALA A 61 14.35 -1.55 -11.17
N THR A 62 13.22 -0.87 -10.95
CA THR A 62 13.21 0.52 -10.49
C THR A 62 13.54 0.59 -9.01
N MET A 63 12.94 -0.26 -8.17
CA MET A 63 13.25 -0.30 -6.74
C MET A 63 14.72 -0.64 -6.47
N GLN A 64 15.29 -1.58 -7.23
CA GLN A 64 16.72 -1.92 -7.16
C GLN A 64 17.60 -0.73 -7.55
N ARG A 65 17.22 0.02 -8.60
CA ARG A 65 17.93 1.26 -8.98
C ARG A 65 17.86 2.32 -7.89
N PHE A 66 16.71 2.48 -7.23
CA PHE A 66 16.60 3.37 -6.07
C PHE A 66 17.55 2.94 -4.95
N ALA A 67 17.53 1.66 -4.57
CA ALA A 67 18.39 1.11 -3.52
C ALA A 67 19.88 1.35 -3.81
N ALA A 68 20.33 1.04 -5.02
CA ALA A 68 21.70 1.26 -5.46
C ALA A 68 22.08 2.75 -5.46
N ALA A 69 21.23 3.62 -6.02
CA ALA A 69 21.54 5.05 -6.16
C ALA A 69 21.59 5.78 -4.82
N ILE A 70 20.72 5.43 -3.87
CA ILE A 70 20.68 6.09 -2.55
C ILE A 70 21.52 5.36 -1.49
N GLY A 71 22.06 4.17 -1.79
CA GLY A 71 22.81 3.35 -0.84
C GLY A 71 21.93 2.80 0.30
N ALA A 72 20.68 2.44 -0.01
CA ALA A 72 19.76 1.82 0.93
C ALA A 72 19.66 0.31 0.69
N ASP A 73 19.25 -0.44 1.72
CA ASP A 73 18.88 -1.82 1.53
C ASP A 73 17.63 -1.90 0.64
N PHE A 74 17.58 -2.92 -0.22
CA PHE A 74 16.43 -3.12 -1.11
C PHE A 74 15.12 -3.22 -0.32
N THR A 75 15.13 -3.88 0.84
CA THR A 75 13.98 -4.04 1.72
C THR A 75 13.50 -2.70 2.28
N GLU A 76 14.42 -1.77 2.62
CA GLU A 76 14.05 -0.42 3.07
C GLU A 76 13.32 0.35 1.98
N VAL A 77 13.79 0.24 0.73
CA VAL A 77 13.18 0.88 -0.44
C VAL A 77 11.81 0.29 -0.74
N THR A 78 11.66 -1.03 -0.70
CA THR A 78 10.37 -1.69 -0.91
C THR A 78 9.36 -1.28 0.15
N LYS A 79 9.76 -1.23 1.42
CA LYS A 79 8.89 -0.76 2.52
C LYS A 79 8.45 0.69 2.33
N ALA A 80 9.36 1.56 1.89
CA ALA A 80 9.03 2.97 1.62
C ALA A 80 8.04 3.12 0.46
N PHE A 81 8.25 2.41 -0.65
CA PHE A 81 7.28 2.41 -1.77
C PHE A 81 5.93 1.80 -1.37
N ALA A 82 5.92 0.75 -0.55
CA ALA A 82 4.68 0.15 -0.05
C ALA A 82 3.91 1.15 0.84
N ALA A 83 4.59 1.83 1.76
CA ALA A 83 4.00 2.88 2.60
C ALA A 83 3.42 4.04 1.78
N ASP A 84 4.07 4.43 0.68
CA ASP A 84 3.61 5.51 -0.21
C ASP A 84 2.49 5.08 -1.17
N SER A 85 2.25 3.77 -1.31
CA SER A 85 1.39 3.24 -2.38
C SER A 85 -0.11 3.31 -2.12
N PHE A 86 -0.57 3.69 -0.92
CA PHE A 86 -2.01 3.67 -0.55
C PHE A 86 -2.76 2.42 -1.06
N VAL A 87 -2.08 1.27 -1.17
CA VAL A 87 -2.77 -0.01 -1.29
C VAL A 87 -3.72 -0.07 -0.11
N ALA A 88 -5.02 -0.22 -0.39
CA ALA A 88 -6.08 -0.12 0.60
C ALA A 88 -5.69 -0.87 1.89
N PRO A 89 -6.08 -0.37 3.08
CA PRO A 89 -5.66 -0.89 4.39
C PRO A 89 -5.84 -2.41 4.56
N ASP A 90 -6.64 -3.05 3.72
CA ASP A 90 -7.11 -4.42 3.91
C ASP A 90 -6.29 -5.49 3.16
N SER A 91 -5.20 -5.12 2.47
CA SER A 91 -4.31 -6.12 1.82
C SER A 91 -2.84 -6.03 2.22
N SER A 92 -2.49 -5.08 3.09
CA SER A 92 -1.15 -4.94 3.67
C SER A 92 -1.14 -4.88 5.20
N SER A 93 -2.30 -5.03 5.85
CA SER A 93 -2.36 -5.24 7.29
C SER A 93 -1.58 -6.52 7.65
N VAL A 94 -0.76 -6.43 8.70
CA VAL A 94 -0.26 -7.64 9.36
C VAL A 94 -1.48 -8.44 9.76
N LEU A 95 -1.65 -9.64 9.20
CA LEU A 95 -2.75 -10.53 9.56
C LEU A 95 -2.87 -10.57 11.07
N THR A 96 -4.06 -10.27 11.57
CA THR A 96 -4.43 -10.50 12.97
C THR A 96 -4.20 -11.96 13.31
N LYS A 97 -4.13 -12.28 14.61
CA LYS A 97 -3.89 -13.66 15.05
C LYS A 97 -4.90 -14.63 14.44
N ASP A 98 -6.17 -14.23 14.42
CA ASP A 98 -7.27 -15.05 13.92
C ASP A 98 -7.19 -15.24 12.40
N GLU A 99 -6.88 -14.18 11.64
CA GLU A 99 -6.69 -14.27 10.18
C GLU A 99 -5.51 -15.17 9.81
N ARG A 100 -4.43 -15.12 10.59
CA ARG A 100 -3.26 -15.98 10.41
C ARG A 100 -3.57 -17.44 10.70
N GLU A 101 -4.30 -17.70 11.78
CA GLU A 101 -4.73 -19.04 12.16
C GLU A 101 -5.61 -19.67 11.07
N VAL A 102 -6.59 -18.91 10.55
CA VAL A 102 -7.43 -19.36 9.43
C VAL A 102 -6.58 -19.68 8.19
N LEU A 103 -5.62 -18.82 7.85
CA LEU A 103 -4.74 -19.03 6.70
C LEU A 103 -3.85 -20.27 6.87
N ASP A 104 -3.30 -20.48 8.06
CA ASP A 104 -2.42 -21.61 8.35
C ASP A 104 -3.19 -22.94 8.33
N LEU A 105 -4.44 -22.96 8.84
CA LEU A 105 -5.34 -24.11 8.71
C LEU A 105 -5.70 -24.37 7.24
N TYR A 106 -6.04 -23.33 6.48
CA TYR A 106 -6.41 -23.45 5.07
C TYR A 106 -5.26 -24.00 4.20
N ARG A 107 -4.01 -23.65 4.51
CA ARG A 107 -2.81 -24.15 3.81
C ARG A 107 -2.57 -25.65 4.01
N GLN A 108 -3.03 -26.21 5.12
CA GLN A 108 -2.88 -27.65 5.42
C GLN A 108 -3.90 -28.53 4.69
N LEU A 109 -4.93 -27.94 4.08
CA LEU A 109 -5.97 -28.67 3.36
C LEU A 109 -5.51 -29.14 1.98
N SER A 110 -6.04 -30.27 1.51
CA SER A 110 -5.93 -30.66 0.09
C SER A 110 -6.81 -29.78 -0.80
N GLU A 111 -6.51 -29.72 -2.10
CA GLU A 111 -7.25 -28.85 -3.04
C GLU A 111 -8.75 -29.13 -3.08
N ALA A 112 -9.16 -30.40 -2.96
CA ALA A 112 -10.56 -30.79 -2.88
C ALA A 112 -11.27 -30.17 -1.65
N HIS A 113 -10.60 -30.14 -0.49
CA HIS A 113 -11.15 -29.57 0.74
C HIS A 113 -11.08 -28.04 0.76
N LYS A 114 -10.09 -27.43 0.12
CA LYS A 114 -10.02 -25.97 -0.07
C LYS A 114 -11.22 -25.44 -0.86
N GLY A 115 -11.72 -26.19 -1.84
CA GLY A 115 -12.93 -25.87 -2.58
C GLY A 115 -14.16 -25.81 -1.66
N LEU A 116 -14.33 -26.83 -0.83
CA LEU A 116 -15.43 -26.92 0.14
C LEU A 116 -15.40 -25.77 1.16
N VAL A 117 -14.23 -25.50 1.75
CA VAL A 117 -14.07 -24.43 2.75
C VAL A 117 -14.37 -23.05 2.15
N ARG A 118 -13.94 -22.78 0.90
CA ARG A 118 -14.29 -21.54 0.20
C ARG A 118 -15.79 -21.37 0.02
N ALA A 119 -16.49 -22.44 -0.37
CA ALA A 119 -17.95 -22.41 -0.52
C ALA A 119 -18.66 -22.11 0.81
N GLN A 120 -18.19 -22.69 1.92
CA GLN A 120 -18.75 -22.46 3.25
C GLN A 120 -18.50 -21.03 3.75
N LEU A 121 -17.29 -20.50 3.57
CA LEU A 121 -16.97 -19.11 3.91
C LEU A 121 -17.83 -18.12 3.12
N GLN A 122 -18.02 -18.37 1.81
CA GLN A 122 -18.88 -17.54 0.99
C GLN A 122 -20.34 -17.57 1.46
N ALA A 123 -20.87 -18.75 1.79
CA ALA A 123 -22.23 -18.89 2.32
C ALA A 123 -22.43 -18.12 3.63
N ALA A 124 -21.41 -18.09 4.51
CA ALA A 124 -21.44 -17.31 5.74
C ALA A 124 -21.44 -15.80 5.48
N VAL A 125 -20.62 -15.33 4.54
CA VAL A 125 -20.60 -13.91 4.11
C VAL A 125 -21.96 -13.50 3.55
N ASP A 126 -22.53 -14.31 2.66
CA ASP A 126 -23.83 -14.06 2.04
C ASP A 126 -24.95 -14.04 3.08
N TYR A 127 -24.87 -14.89 4.10
CA TYR A 127 -25.82 -14.93 5.20
C TYR A 127 -25.76 -13.65 6.04
N VAL A 128 -24.56 -13.20 6.42
CA VAL A 128 -24.40 -11.92 7.17
C VAL A 128 -24.95 -10.74 6.37
N ALA A 129 -24.69 -10.71 5.06
CA ALA A 129 -25.22 -9.66 4.18
C ALA A 129 -26.76 -9.68 4.09
N LYS A 130 -27.38 -10.87 4.12
CA LYS A 130 -28.85 -11.03 4.09
C LYS A 130 -29.51 -10.70 5.42
N VAL A 131 -28.86 -11.02 6.54
CA VAL A 131 -29.43 -10.88 7.89
C VAL A 131 -29.16 -9.50 8.51
N SER A 132 -28.20 -8.74 7.99
CA SER A 132 -27.93 -7.35 8.39
C SER A 132 -28.30 -6.33 7.31
N PRO A 133 -29.57 -6.22 6.86
CA PRO A 133 -29.97 -5.08 6.04
C PRO A 133 -29.88 -3.82 6.90
N ALA A 134 -29.14 -2.83 6.38
CA ALA A 134 -28.85 -1.53 6.96
C ALA A 134 -29.80 -1.03 8.06
N ARG A 135 -29.23 -0.73 9.24
CA ARG A 135 -29.80 0.25 10.19
C ARG A 135 -29.78 1.63 9.54
N THR A 136 -30.68 1.88 8.59
CA THR A 136 -30.94 3.21 8.04
C THR A 136 -32.39 3.56 8.31
N GLY A 137 -32.61 4.51 9.21
CA GLY A 137 -33.88 5.20 9.34
C GLY A 137 -34.47 5.23 10.75
N THR A 138 -33.94 6.08 11.62
CA THR A 138 -34.79 6.70 12.65
C THR A 138 -34.57 8.21 12.55
N LYS A 139 -35.28 8.84 11.60
CA LYS A 139 -35.73 10.21 11.80
C LYS A 139 -36.74 10.15 12.94
N ARG A 140 -36.41 10.72 14.10
CA ARG A 140 -37.44 11.14 15.05
C ARG A 140 -37.64 12.64 14.88
N SER A 141 -38.89 12.93 14.54
CA SER A 141 -39.54 14.24 14.49
C SER A 141 -39.43 15.01 15.79
#